data_AF-A0A556V2M7-F1
#
_entry.id   AF-A0A556V2M7-F1
#
_cell.length_a   1.000
_cell.length_b   1.000
_cell.length_c   1.000
_cell.angle_alpha   90.00
_cell.angle_beta   90.00
_cell.angle_gamma   90.00
#
_symmetry.space_group_name_H-M   'P 1'
#
loop_
_entity.id
_entity.type
_entity.pdbx_description
1 polymer ?
#
loop_
_entity_poly.entity_id
_entity_poly.type
_entity_poly.pdbx_seq_one_letter_code
_entity_poly.pdbx_strand_id
1 'polypeptide(L)'
;MVHHSRQEGLIRARVSGWRAATAPVVALFDAHVEFNVGWAEPILHRIQEDRRRVISPSFDNIKYDTFEVEEYPLSAHGFDWELWCRYLNPPKSWWSQKNHTAPIRSPALIGCFVVDRRYFEEIGLLDEGMEVYGGENVELGIRVWLCGGSVEVLPCSRVAHIERAHKPYTDDLAAHVRRNAIRVAEVWMDEFKNHVYMAWNVPLQNSGIDIGDVSERRLLRDGLQCRPFRWFLKNIYTEMRTYADAVAYGELRNSLRPDLCVDQGPDTDNIPILYLCHGMTSQNVYYSSSGQLSIGVLSPTIDDNDNKCLVDVNGRPRLLECSHAKNKRMKLSWLFTQVYLLPTIPFKA
;
A
#
# COMPACT_ATOMS: atom_id res chain seq x y z
N MET A 1 -19.98 -20.06 -17.18
CA MET A 1 -20.25 -18.81 -16.46
C MET A 1 -20.60 -19.17 -15.03
N VAL A 2 -19.97 -18.53 -14.03
CA VAL A 2 -20.21 -18.78 -12.60
C VAL A 2 -20.99 -17.59 -12.04
N HIS A 3 -22.10 -17.85 -11.35
CA HIS A 3 -22.93 -16.82 -10.74
C HIS A 3 -22.95 -16.97 -9.21
N HIS A 4 -22.97 -15.84 -8.51
CA HIS A 4 -23.11 -15.78 -7.06
C HIS A 4 -24.50 -15.28 -6.70
N SER A 5 -25.10 -15.82 -5.63
CA SER A 5 -26.42 -15.39 -5.13
C SER A 5 -26.39 -14.08 -4.34
N ARG A 6 -25.19 -13.60 -3.98
CA ARG A 6 -24.94 -12.35 -3.26
C ARG A 6 -23.63 -11.69 -3.73
N GLN A 7 -23.39 -10.44 -3.32
CA GLN A 7 -22.13 -9.75 -3.57
C GLN A 7 -20.99 -10.40 -2.79
N GLU A 8 -20.10 -11.07 -3.50
CA GLU A 8 -18.95 -11.76 -2.90
C GLU A 8 -17.68 -10.89 -2.82
N GLY A 9 -17.66 -9.74 -3.51
CA GLY A 9 -16.44 -8.95 -3.70
C GLY A 9 -15.48 -9.62 -4.68
N LEU A 10 -14.42 -8.90 -5.06
CA LEU A 10 -13.52 -9.37 -6.13
C LEU A 10 -12.76 -10.63 -5.72
N ILE A 11 -12.37 -10.73 -4.44
CA ILE A 11 -11.48 -11.77 -3.93
C ILE A 11 -12.14 -13.14 -4.04
N ARG A 12 -13.30 -13.32 -3.40
CA ARG A 12 -14.06 -14.57 -3.43
C ARG A 12 -14.57 -14.89 -4.84
N ALA A 13 -14.93 -13.89 -5.63
CA ALA A 13 -15.33 -14.10 -7.03
C ALA A 13 -14.18 -14.60 -7.92
N ARG A 14 -12.95 -14.10 -7.72
CA ARG A 14 -11.75 -14.60 -8.41
C ARG A 14 -11.45 -16.03 -8.01
N VAL A 15 -11.55 -16.36 -6.72
CA VAL A 15 -11.32 -17.72 -6.21
C VAL A 15 -12.38 -18.70 -6.71
N SER A 16 -13.66 -18.32 -6.79
CA SER A 16 -14.70 -19.19 -7.37
C SER A 16 -14.48 -19.43 -8.87
N GLY A 17 -14.04 -18.42 -9.62
CA GLY A 17 -13.62 -18.57 -11.01
C GLY A 17 -12.44 -19.53 -11.17
N TRP A 18 -11.44 -19.43 -10.29
CA TRP A 18 -10.32 -20.37 -10.24
C TRP A 18 -10.78 -21.81 -9.98
N ARG A 19 -11.70 -22.03 -9.03
CA ARG A 19 -12.25 -23.37 -8.70
C ARG A 19 -12.93 -24.02 -9.92
N ALA A 20 -13.53 -23.23 -10.79
CA ALA A 20 -14.17 -23.70 -12.02
C ALA A 20 -13.18 -23.92 -13.18
N ALA A 21 -11.96 -23.36 -13.11
CA ALA A 21 -10.97 -23.45 -14.17
C ALA A 21 -10.26 -24.81 -14.17
N THR A 22 -10.11 -25.40 -15.35
CA THR A 22 -9.47 -26.73 -15.53
C THR A 22 -8.08 -26.65 -16.17
N ALA A 23 -7.73 -25.51 -16.77
CA ALA A 23 -6.45 -25.31 -17.46
C ALA A 23 -5.26 -25.34 -16.48
N PRO A 24 -4.04 -25.66 -16.95
CA PRO A 24 -2.84 -25.65 -16.10
C PRO A 24 -2.44 -24.26 -15.61
N VAL A 25 -2.77 -23.22 -16.36
CA VAL A 25 -2.47 -21.81 -16.05
C VAL A 25 -3.78 -21.04 -15.99
N VAL A 26 -3.93 -20.15 -15.01
CA VAL A 26 -5.07 -19.25 -14.87
C VAL A 26 -4.65 -17.81 -15.09
N ALA A 27 -5.50 -17.07 -15.77
CA ALA A 27 -5.35 -15.65 -16.05
C ALA A 27 -6.49 -14.91 -15.34
N LEU A 28 -6.16 -14.03 -14.40
CA LEU A 28 -7.11 -13.24 -13.63
C LEU A 28 -7.05 -11.80 -14.12
N PHE A 29 -8.07 -11.38 -14.85
CA PHE A 29 -8.19 -10.06 -15.46
C PHE A 29 -9.50 -9.39 -15.08
N ASP A 30 -9.48 -8.06 -15.09
CA ASP A 30 -10.66 -7.24 -14.90
C ASP A 30 -11.56 -7.27 -16.15
N ALA A 31 -12.85 -6.96 -15.97
CA ALA A 31 -13.84 -6.99 -17.06
C ALA A 31 -13.73 -5.83 -18.07
N HIS A 32 -12.73 -4.95 -17.91
CA HIS A 32 -12.56 -3.70 -18.67
C HIS A 32 -11.10 -3.55 -19.10
N VAL A 33 -10.65 -4.55 -19.86
CA VAL A 33 -9.30 -4.63 -20.43
C VAL A 33 -9.35 -4.96 -21.92
N GLU A 34 -8.33 -4.53 -22.65
CA GLU A 34 -8.07 -4.92 -24.04
C GLU A 34 -6.68 -5.54 -24.15
N PHE A 35 -6.60 -6.68 -24.85
CA PHE A 35 -5.37 -7.46 -24.94
C PHE A 35 -4.66 -7.17 -26.25
N ASN A 36 -3.36 -6.86 -26.20
CA ASN A 36 -2.55 -6.79 -27.41
C ASN A 36 -2.32 -8.17 -28.03
N VAL A 37 -2.07 -8.19 -29.34
CA VAL A 37 -1.69 -9.42 -30.05
C VAL A 37 -0.40 -9.97 -29.44
N GLY A 38 -0.37 -11.27 -29.15
CA GLY A 38 0.82 -11.93 -28.60
C GLY A 38 1.03 -11.73 -27.09
N TRP A 39 0.02 -11.27 -26.34
CA TRP A 39 0.18 -11.01 -24.90
C TRP A 39 0.43 -12.28 -24.08
N ALA A 40 -0.10 -13.44 -24.49
CA ALA A 40 -0.15 -14.62 -23.65
C ALA A 40 1.11 -15.49 -23.75
N GLU A 41 1.65 -15.64 -24.96
CA GLU A 41 2.79 -16.48 -25.30
C GLU A 41 4.03 -16.20 -24.44
N PRO A 42 4.51 -14.94 -24.27
CA PRO A 42 5.67 -14.67 -23.41
C PRO A 42 5.39 -15.01 -21.94
N ILE A 43 4.16 -14.81 -21.45
CA ILE A 43 3.77 -15.16 -20.08
C ILE A 43 3.80 -16.67 -19.90
N LEU A 44 3.18 -17.42 -20.81
CA LEU A 44 3.10 -18.88 -20.73
C LEU A 44 4.49 -19.52 -20.80
N HIS A 45 5.36 -19.03 -21.68
CA HIS A 45 6.76 -19.45 -21.73
C HIS A 45 7.47 -19.19 -20.39
N ARG A 46 7.25 -18.01 -19.80
CA ARG A 46 7.87 -17.63 -18.52
C ARG A 46 7.42 -18.49 -17.34
N ILE A 47 6.15 -18.89 -17.30
CA ILE A 47 5.60 -19.81 -16.29
C ILE A 47 6.07 -21.24 -16.53
N GLN A 48 6.25 -21.65 -17.79
CA GLN A 48 6.77 -22.98 -18.13
C GLN A 48 8.20 -23.20 -17.61
N GLU A 49 9.05 -22.17 -17.69
CA GLU A 49 10.42 -22.21 -17.14
C GLU A 49 10.46 -22.36 -15.61
N ASP A 50 9.48 -21.80 -14.91
CA ASP A 50 9.32 -21.93 -13.45
C ASP A 50 7.88 -21.63 -13.05
N ARG A 51 7.18 -22.65 -12.57
CA ARG A 51 5.76 -22.56 -12.17
C ARG A 51 5.52 -21.64 -10.97
N ARG A 52 6.56 -21.26 -10.22
CA ARG A 52 6.45 -20.42 -9.00
C ARG A 52 6.44 -18.92 -9.30
N ARG A 53 6.39 -18.55 -10.58
CA ARG A 53 6.30 -17.15 -11.02
C ARG A 53 4.84 -16.71 -11.12
N VAL A 54 4.55 -15.56 -10.53
CA VAL A 54 3.29 -14.84 -10.76
C VAL A 54 3.61 -13.68 -11.68
N ILE A 55 2.99 -13.68 -12.85
CA ILE A 55 3.34 -12.78 -13.94
C ILE A 55 2.23 -11.76 -14.15
N SER A 56 2.59 -10.49 -14.16
CA SER A 56 1.75 -9.40 -14.60
C SER A 56 2.16 -8.97 -16.02
N PRO A 57 1.21 -8.64 -16.92
CA PRO A 57 1.56 -7.89 -18.11
C PRO A 57 1.98 -6.47 -17.72
N SER A 58 2.62 -5.77 -18.66
CA SER A 58 2.69 -4.30 -18.65
C SER A 58 1.31 -3.74 -18.96
N PHE A 59 0.89 -2.72 -18.21
CA PHE A 59 -0.41 -2.10 -18.43
C PHE A 59 -0.29 -0.84 -19.28
N ASP A 60 -1.25 -0.65 -20.17
CA ASP A 60 -1.55 0.59 -20.87
C ASP A 60 -2.84 1.19 -20.31
N ASN A 61 -3.03 2.49 -20.47
CA ASN A 61 -4.27 3.13 -20.05
C ASN A 61 -5.25 3.20 -21.22
N ILE A 62 -6.52 2.89 -20.96
CA ILE A 62 -7.63 3.22 -21.85
C ILE A 62 -8.34 4.41 -21.20
N LYS A 63 -8.31 5.57 -21.86
CA LYS A 63 -8.99 6.77 -21.34
C LYS A 63 -10.48 6.50 -21.21
N TYR A 64 -11.04 6.70 -20.02
CA TYR A 64 -12.42 6.32 -19.72
C TYR A 64 -13.48 7.11 -20.52
N ASP A 65 -13.11 8.27 -21.06
CA ASP A 65 -13.97 9.20 -21.78
C ASP A 65 -13.86 9.06 -23.31
N THR A 66 -12.66 8.83 -23.85
CA THR A 66 -12.42 8.72 -25.30
C THR A 66 -12.16 7.30 -25.79
N PHE A 67 -11.89 6.34 -24.89
CA PHE A 67 -11.41 4.98 -25.20
C PHE A 67 -10.10 4.94 -26.01
N GLU A 68 -9.36 6.04 -26.06
CA GLU A 68 -8.02 6.06 -26.64
C GLU A 68 -7.05 5.27 -25.75
N VAL A 69 -6.25 4.41 -26.37
CA VAL A 69 -5.17 3.68 -25.69
C VAL A 69 -3.94 4.57 -25.60
N GLU A 70 -3.50 4.84 -24.37
CA GLU A 70 -2.29 5.56 -24.05
C GLU A 70 -1.22 4.58 -23.53
N GLU A 71 -0.08 4.54 -24.22
CA GLU A 71 1.02 3.68 -23.83
C GLU A 71 1.69 4.18 -22.54
N TYR A 72 1.73 3.34 -21.51
CA TYR A 72 2.40 3.68 -20.25
C TYR A 72 3.88 3.24 -20.23
N PRO A 73 4.75 3.99 -19.52
CA PRO A 73 6.14 3.59 -19.34
C PRO A 73 6.28 2.24 -18.63
N LEU A 74 7.31 1.49 -19.03
CA LEU A 74 7.66 0.24 -18.36
C LEU A 74 7.98 0.50 -16.88
N SER A 75 7.25 -0.20 -16.02
CA SER A 75 7.27 0.01 -14.58
C SER A 75 7.30 -1.32 -13.83
N ALA A 76 7.94 -1.31 -12.66
CA ALA A 76 7.65 -2.29 -11.63
C ALA A 76 6.39 -1.85 -10.86
N HIS A 77 5.83 -2.72 -10.02
CA HIS A 77 4.70 -2.39 -9.15
C HIS A 77 5.10 -2.49 -7.68
N GLY A 78 4.79 -1.45 -6.92
CA GLY A 78 5.02 -1.33 -5.49
C GLY A 78 3.74 -1.00 -4.74
N PHE A 79 3.91 -0.53 -3.51
CA PHE A 79 2.82 -0.09 -2.66
C PHE A 79 3.31 0.86 -1.57
N ASP A 80 2.41 1.68 -1.03
CA ASP A 80 2.66 2.49 0.17
C ASP A 80 2.24 1.77 1.46
N TRP A 81 2.42 2.40 2.62
CA TRP A 81 2.04 1.79 3.90
C TRP A 81 0.53 1.71 4.15
N GLU A 82 -0.29 2.39 3.35
CA GLU A 82 -1.74 2.15 3.34
C GLU A 82 -2.10 0.88 2.53
N LEU A 83 -1.11 0.32 1.82
CA LEU A 83 -1.19 -0.80 0.89
C LEU A 83 -1.93 -0.45 -0.42
N TRP A 84 -1.87 0.80 -0.85
CA TRP A 84 -2.25 1.18 -2.20
C TRP A 84 -1.13 0.86 -3.17
N CYS A 85 -1.48 0.25 -4.30
CA CYS A 85 -0.51 -0.04 -5.33
C CYS A 85 -0.02 1.21 -6.05
N ARG A 86 1.25 1.18 -6.44
CA ARG A 86 1.92 2.28 -7.13
C ARG A 86 2.79 1.73 -8.25
N TYR A 87 2.94 2.50 -9.32
CA TYR A 87 3.97 2.25 -10.32
C TYR A 87 5.32 2.71 -9.77
N LEU A 88 6.34 1.89 -9.96
CA LEU A 88 7.72 2.17 -9.60
C LEU A 88 8.58 2.17 -10.86
N ASN A 89 9.64 2.97 -10.83
CA ASN A 89 10.71 2.80 -11.81
C ASN A 89 11.26 1.36 -11.73
N PRO A 90 11.56 0.71 -12.88
CA PRO A 90 12.25 -0.57 -12.86
C PRO A 90 13.57 -0.46 -12.08
N PRO A 91 13.99 -1.53 -11.37
CA PRO A 91 15.23 -1.52 -10.59
C PRO A 91 16.42 -1.07 -11.44
N LYS A 92 17.37 -0.33 -10.85
CA LYS A 92 18.60 0.13 -11.56
C LYS A 92 19.36 -1.01 -12.24
N SER A 93 19.34 -2.20 -11.64
CA SER A 93 19.95 -3.41 -12.20
C SER A 93 19.26 -3.91 -13.48
N TRP A 94 17.97 -3.63 -13.67
CA TRP A 94 17.24 -3.94 -14.89
C TRP A 94 17.70 -3.04 -16.04
N TRP A 95 17.78 -1.73 -15.81
CA TRP A 95 18.30 -0.77 -16.80
C TRP A 95 19.73 -1.07 -17.24
N SER A 96 20.56 -1.58 -16.32
CA SER A 96 21.96 -1.93 -16.60
C SER A 96 22.10 -3.11 -17.57
N GLN A 97 21.06 -3.95 -17.73
CA GLN A 97 21.07 -5.10 -18.65
C GLN A 97 20.93 -4.69 -20.12
N LYS A 98 20.48 -3.45 -20.40
CA LYS A 98 20.23 -2.94 -21.76
C LYS A 98 19.33 -3.84 -22.61
N ASN A 99 18.51 -4.65 -21.97
CA ASN A 99 17.52 -5.52 -22.62
C ASN A 99 16.11 -5.11 -22.17
N HIS A 100 15.43 -4.31 -22.99
CA HIS A 100 14.11 -3.77 -22.64
C HIS A 100 12.98 -4.81 -22.71
N THR A 101 13.27 -6.04 -23.15
CA THR A 101 12.32 -7.16 -23.12
C THR A 101 12.45 -8.03 -21.88
N ALA A 102 13.49 -7.81 -21.06
CA ALA A 102 13.75 -8.62 -19.87
C ALA A 102 12.61 -8.46 -18.84
N PRO A 103 12.23 -9.54 -18.11
CA PRO A 103 11.28 -9.44 -17.02
C PRO A 103 11.70 -8.41 -15.97
N ILE A 104 10.76 -7.58 -15.52
CA ILE A 104 10.98 -6.61 -14.45
C ILE A 104 10.55 -7.27 -13.13
N ARG A 105 11.48 -7.45 -12.19
CA ARG A 105 11.13 -7.90 -10.85
C ARG A 105 10.31 -6.83 -10.13
N SER A 106 9.21 -7.24 -9.52
CA SER A 106 8.21 -6.32 -8.96
C SER A 106 7.88 -6.68 -7.51
N PRO A 107 7.93 -5.74 -6.55
CA PRO A 107 7.49 -5.98 -5.17
C PRO A 107 6.05 -6.46 -5.02
N ALA A 108 5.14 -5.95 -5.85
CA ALA A 108 3.71 -6.24 -5.79
C ALA A 108 3.10 -6.48 -7.17
N LEU A 109 1.77 -6.66 -7.18
CA LEU A 109 0.92 -6.80 -8.35
C LEU A 109 -0.08 -5.63 -8.34
N ILE A 110 -0.43 -5.08 -9.52
CA ILE A 110 -1.44 -4.02 -9.60
C ILE A 110 -2.87 -4.54 -9.89
N GLY A 111 -3.07 -5.86 -9.77
CA GLY A 111 -4.40 -6.48 -9.69
C GLY A 111 -4.63 -7.60 -10.71
N CYS A 112 -4.23 -7.44 -11.97
CA CYS A 112 -4.35 -8.51 -12.98
C CYS A 112 -3.05 -9.31 -13.07
N PHE A 113 -3.16 -10.64 -13.15
CA PHE A 113 -2.00 -11.53 -13.17
C PHE A 113 -2.31 -12.89 -13.76
N VAL A 114 -1.25 -13.61 -14.12
CA VAL A 114 -1.28 -14.97 -14.64
C VAL A 114 -0.38 -15.85 -13.79
N VAL A 115 -0.85 -17.04 -13.45
CA VAL A 115 -0.17 -17.94 -12.52
C VAL A 115 -0.47 -19.41 -12.85
N ASP A 116 0.48 -20.30 -12.56
CA ASP A 116 0.23 -21.74 -12.55
C ASP A 116 -0.90 -22.08 -11.57
N ARG A 117 -1.89 -22.84 -12.04
CA ARG A 117 -3.13 -23.09 -11.29
C ARG A 117 -2.87 -23.83 -9.99
N ARG A 118 -1.96 -24.82 -10.00
CA ARG A 118 -1.63 -25.63 -8.82
C ARG A 118 -0.77 -24.85 -7.85
N TYR A 119 0.22 -24.10 -8.34
CA TYR A 119 1.03 -23.23 -7.50
C TYR A 119 0.15 -22.22 -6.76
N PHE A 120 -0.84 -21.62 -7.43
CA PHE A 120 -1.74 -20.67 -6.77
C PHE A 120 -2.53 -21.29 -5.61
N GLU A 121 -2.98 -22.54 -5.75
CA GLU A 121 -3.61 -23.33 -4.68
C GLU A 121 -2.63 -23.66 -3.55
N GLU A 122 -1.42 -24.12 -3.90
CA GLU A 122 -0.37 -24.48 -2.94
C GLU A 122 0.02 -23.30 -2.03
N ILE A 123 0.02 -22.07 -2.56
CA ILE A 123 0.29 -20.87 -1.77
C ILE A 123 -0.96 -20.28 -1.12
N GLY A 124 -2.11 -20.96 -1.18
CA GLY A 124 -3.35 -20.59 -0.49
C GLY A 124 -4.20 -19.52 -1.16
N LEU A 125 -4.24 -19.48 -2.50
CA LEU A 125 -5.12 -18.62 -3.32
C LEU A 125 -5.09 -17.14 -2.88
N LEU A 126 -6.21 -16.42 -2.92
CA LEU A 126 -6.36 -15.12 -2.25
C LEU A 126 -6.99 -15.33 -0.87
N ASP A 127 -6.74 -14.42 0.08
CA ASP A 127 -7.38 -14.44 1.40
C ASP A 127 -8.89 -14.17 1.29
N GLU A 128 -9.71 -15.22 1.27
CA GLU A 128 -11.18 -15.12 1.18
C GLU A 128 -11.84 -14.41 2.38
N GLY A 129 -11.08 -14.14 3.46
CA GLY A 129 -11.52 -13.29 4.58
C GLY A 129 -11.41 -11.78 4.31
N MET A 130 -10.81 -11.37 3.19
CA MET A 130 -10.87 -10.00 2.69
C MET A 130 -12.24 -9.67 2.10
N GLU A 131 -12.62 -8.40 2.18
CA GLU A 131 -13.94 -7.93 1.77
C GLU A 131 -13.86 -6.95 0.61
N VAL A 132 -14.81 -7.09 -0.32
CA VAL A 132 -15.07 -6.16 -1.45
C VAL A 132 -13.87 -5.95 -2.38
N TYR A 133 -12.90 -5.14 -1.99
CA TYR A 133 -11.76 -4.68 -2.79
C TYR A 133 -10.60 -4.20 -1.90
N GLY A 134 -9.37 -4.40 -2.39
CA GLY A 134 -8.17 -3.72 -1.91
C GLY A 134 -7.32 -4.56 -0.96
N GLY A 135 -6.00 -4.42 -1.12
CA GLY A 135 -4.97 -5.09 -0.34
C GLY A 135 -4.64 -6.51 -0.81
N GLU A 136 -5.50 -7.19 -1.59
CA GLU A 136 -5.31 -8.59 -1.96
C GLU A 136 -4.14 -8.81 -2.92
N ASN A 137 -3.91 -7.84 -3.79
CA ASN A 137 -2.84 -7.82 -4.77
C ASN A 137 -1.48 -7.55 -4.12
N VAL A 138 -1.44 -6.64 -3.14
CA VAL A 138 -0.26 -6.40 -2.29
C VAL A 138 0.04 -7.61 -1.41
N GLU A 139 -0.98 -8.19 -0.76
CA GLU A 139 -0.84 -9.40 0.04
C GLU A 139 -0.26 -10.57 -0.76
N LEU A 140 -0.80 -10.81 -1.95
CA LEU A 140 -0.30 -11.86 -2.83
C LEU A 140 1.16 -11.60 -3.24
N GLY A 141 1.50 -10.35 -3.57
CA GLY A 141 2.87 -9.97 -3.92
C GLY A 141 3.87 -10.24 -2.80
N ILE A 142 3.55 -9.79 -1.58
CA ILE A 142 4.36 -10.02 -0.38
C ILE A 142 4.50 -11.53 -0.13
N ARG A 143 3.39 -12.26 -0.11
CA ARG A 143 3.37 -13.71 0.16
C ARG A 143 4.20 -14.48 -0.86
N VAL A 144 4.04 -14.23 -2.15
CA VAL A 144 4.80 -14.92 -3.22
C VAL A 144 6.30 -14.77 -2.98
N TRP A 145 6.78 -13.56 -2.69
CA TRP A 145 8.19 -13.31 -2.43
C TRP A 145 8.69 -13.96 -1.14
N LEU A 146 7.92 -13.84 -0.05
CA LEU A 146 8.31 -14.41 1.24
C LEU A 146 8.34 -15.94 1.20
N CYS A 147 7.45 -16.56 0.43
CA CYS A 147 7.26 -18.01 0.38
C CYS A 147 7.99 -18.68 -0.81
N GLY A 148 8.95 -18.00 -1.43
CA GLY A 148 9.92 -18.60 -2.35
C GLY A 148 9.54 -18.61 -3.84
N GLY A 149 8.52 -17.87 -4.24
CA GLY A 149 8.24 -17.56 -5.65
C GLY A 149 8.82 -16.21 -6.09
N SER A 150 8.38 -15.74 -7.26
CA SER A 150 8.70 -14.40 -7.76
C SER A 150 7.49 -13.73 -8.39
N VAL A 151 7.48 -12.40 -8.32
CA VAL A 151 6.54 -11.54 -9.02
C VAL A 151 7.28 -10.75 -10.09
N GLU A 152 6.78 -10.80 -11.32
CA GLU A 152 7.43 -10.19 -12.47
C GLU A 152 6.41 -9.45 -13.35
N VAL A 153 6.81 -8.32 -13.92
CA VAL A 153 6.11 -7.63 -15.00
C VAL A 153 6.83 -7.95 -16.31
N LEU A 154 6.11 -8.41 -17.33
CA LEU A 154 6.70 -8.70 -18.64
C LEU A 154 6.47 -7.56 -19.65
N PRO A 155 7.53 -6.85 -20.09
CA PRO A 155 7.39 -5.77 -21.08
C PRO A 155 6.75 -6.19 -22.41
N CYS A 156 6.99 -7.44 -22.85
CA CYS A 156 6.48 -7.97 -24.11
C CYS A 156 4.99 -8.36 -24.05
N SER A 157 4.40 -8.48 -22.85
CA SER A 157 2.98 -8.74 -22.68
C SER A 157 2.30 -7.45 -22.28
N ARG A 158 1.52 -6.86 -23.19
CA ARG A 158 0.82 -5.59 -22.93
C ARG A 158 -0.69 -5.79 -22.89
N VAL A 159 -1.32 -5.19 -21.89
CA VAL A 159 -2.78 -5.19 -21.72
C VAL A 159 -3.22 -3.78 -21.38
N ALA A 160 -4.14 -3.22 -22.15
CA ALA A 160 -4.71 -1.92 -21.85
C ALA A 160 -5.86 -2.07 -20.84
N HIS A 161 -5.96 -1.20 -19.85
CA HIS A 161 -6.97 -1.22 -18.78
C HIS A 161 -7.65 0.14 -18.66
N ILE A 162 -8.98 0.17 -18.48
CA ILE A 162 -9.71 1.42 -18.25
C ILE A 162 -9.44 1.93 -16.83
N GLU A 163 -8.61 2.97 -16.71
CA GLU A 163 -8.42 3.66 -15.44
C GLU A 163 -9.66 4.50 -15.11
N ARG A 164 -10.32 4.14 -14.01
CA ARG A 164 -11.54 4.83 -13.56
C ARG A 164 -11.18 6.02 -12.68
N ALA A 165 -11.82 7.15 -12.94
CA ALA A 165 -11.77 8.31 -12.04
C ALA A 165 -12.37 8.01 -10.65
N HIS A 166 -13.34 7.09 -10.56
CA HIS A 166 -13.99 6.69 -9.32
C HIS A 166 -14.24 5.17 -9.28
N LYS A 167 -14.14 4.55 -8.09
CA LYS A 167 -14.35 3.11 -7.88
C LYS A 167 -15.76 2.86 -7.32
N PRO A 168 -16.74 2.39 -8.14
CA PRO A 168 -18.16 2.33 -7.77
C PRO A 168 -18.53 1.04 -7.03
N TYR A 169 -17.69 0.54 -6.12
CA TYR A 169 -17.87 -0.80 -5.52
C TYR A 169 -18.74 -0.79 -4.26
N THR A 170 -18.70 0.31 -3.50
CA THR A 170 -19.39 0.51 -2.22
C THR A 170 -19.27 1.98 -1.82
N ASP A 171 -20.18 2.45 -0.97
CA ASP A 171 -20.20 3.83 -0.46
C ASP A 171 -19.03 4.13 0.48
N ASP A 172 -18.57 3.13 1.26
CA ASP A 172 -17.43 3.24 2.18
C ASP A 172 -16.30 2.28 1.80
N LEU A 173 -15.59 2.63 0.73
CA LEU A 173 -14.45 1.84 0.26
C LEU A 173 -13.29 1.87 1.27
N ALA A 174 -13.09 3.01 1.95
CA ALA A 174 -11.98 3.22 2.87
C ALA A 174 -12.04 2.25 4.05
N ALA A 175 -13.22 1.98 4.61
CA ALA A 175 -13.35 1.00 5.70
C ALA A 175 -12.94 -0.41 5.29
N HIS A 176 -13.35 -0.89 4.11
CA HIS A 176 -12.97 -2.23 3.64
C HIS A 176 -11.48 -2.33 3.32
N VAL A 177 -10.92 -1.32 2.65
CA VAL A 177 -9.49 -1.32 2.31
C VAL A 177 -8.63 -1.27 3.58
N ARG A 178 -8.99 -0.43 4.55
CA ARG A 178 -8.33 -0.36 5.86
C ARG A 178 -8.39 -1.70 6.59
N ARG A 179 -9.56 -2.33 6.64
CA ARG A 179 -9.74 -3.65 7.26
C ARG A 179 -8.84 -4.70 6.60
N ASN A 180 -8.87 -4.77 5.27
CA ASN A 180 -8.05 -5.72 4.50
C ASN A 180 -6.56 -5.44 4.71
N ALA A 181 -6.13 -4.18 4.71
CA ALA A 181 -4.73 -3.81 4.93
C ALA A 181 -4.21 -4.25 6.31
N ILE A 182 -5.03 -4.10 7.36
CA ILE A 182 -4.68 -4.60 8.69
C ILE A 182 -4.61 -6.13 8.72
N ARG A 183 -5.48 -6.85 7.99
CA ARG A 183 -5.33 -8.32 7.83
C ARG A 183 -3.97 -8.68 7.23
N VAL A 184 -3.53 -7.97 6.19
CA VAL A 184 -2.20 -8.18 5.60
C VAL A 184 -1.10 -7.93 6.63
N ALA A 185 -1.20 -6.80 7.35
CA ALA A 185 -0.21 -6.40 8.34
C ALA A 185 -0.07 -7.44 9.47
N GLU A 186 -1.18 -7.96 9.97
CA GLU A 186 -1.24 -8.95 11.06
C GLU A 186 -0.75 -10.36 10.68
N VAL A 187 -0.63 -10.66 9.39
CA VAL A 187 -0.16 -11.95 8.90
C VAL A 187 1.26 -11.87 8.35
N TRP A 188 1.60 -10.82 7.60
CA TRP A 188 2.78 -10.82 6.74
C TRP A 188 3.85 -9.78 7.08
N MET A 189 3.55 -8.77 7.89
CA MET A 189 4.42 -7.59 8.04
C MET A 189 5.22 -7.53 9.34
N ASP A 190 5.13 -8.55 10.19
CA ASP A 190 5.95 -8.72 11.41
C ASP A 190 6.00 -7.44 12.27
N GLU A 191 7.20 -6.99 12.65
CA GLU A 191 7.39 -5.76 13.43
C GLU A 191 7.04 -4.48 12.66
N PHE A 192 6.91 -4.54 11.33
CA PHE A 192 6.57 -3.40 10.46
C PHE A 192 5.07 -3.20 10.28
N LYS A 193 4.24 -4.03 10.93
CA LYS A 193 2.79 -3.82 10.90
C LYS A 193 2.41 -2.45 11.45
N ASN A 194 3.19 -1.92 12.40
CA ASN A 194 2.99 -0.59 12.97
C ASN A 194 2.97 0.51 11.89
N HIS A 195 3.70 0.37 10.77
CA HIS A 195 3.65 1.32 9.66
C HIS A 195 2.28 1.37 9.00
N VAL A 196 1.57 0.24 8.87
CA VAL A 196 0.19 0.19 8.34
C VAL A 196 -0.78 0.85 9.32
N TYR A 197 -0.64 0.54 10.61
CA TYR A 197 -1.44 1.20 11.66
C TYR A 197 -1.21 2.72 11.69
N MET A 198 0.04 3.16 11.54
CA MET A 198 0.39 4.58 11.43
C MET A 198 -0.24 5.24 10.22
N ALA A 199 -0.11 4.63 9.04
CA ALA A 199 -0.61 5.20 7.78
C ALA A 199 -2.14 5.39 7.82
N TRP A 200 -2.87 4.40 8.33
CA TRP A 200 -4.32 4.47 8.51
C TRP A 200 -4.78 5.25 9.76
N ASN A 201 -3.84 5.81 10.54
CA ASN A 201 -4.11 6.49 11.81
C ASN A 201 -4.96 5.65 12.79
N VAL A 202 -4.64 4.36 12.90
CA VAL A 202 -5.34 3.39 13.75
C VAL A 202 -4.47 3.01 14.94
N PRO A 203 -4.97 3.02 16.19
CA PRO A 203 -4.22 2.52 17.34
C PRO A 203 -3.80 1.05 17.20
N LEU A 204 -2.56 0.70 17.55
CA LEU A 204 -2.09 -0.70 17.54
C LEU A 204 -2.88 -1.63 18.46
N GLN A 205 -3.41 -1.09 19.56
CA GLN A 205 -4.20 -1.83 20.54
C GLN A 205 -5.59 -1.21 20.62
N ASN A 206 -6.61 -2.05 20.74
CA ASN A 206 -8.00 -1.62 20.84
C ASN A 206 -8.43 -0.70 19.68
N SER A 207 -8.02 -1.05 18.45
CA SER A 207 -8.36 -0.31 17.23
C SER A 207 -9.87 -0.18 16.98
N GLY A 208 -10.67 -1.10 17.56
CA GLY A 208 -12.10 -1.21 17.28
C GLY A 208 -12.42 -1.76 15.89
N ILE A 209 -11.41 -2.16 15.11
CA ILE A 209 -11.58 -2.72 13.77
C ILE A 209 -11.58 -4.24 13.87
N ASP A 210 -12.73 -4.85 13.54
CA ASP A 210 -12.82 -6.31 13.42
C ASP A 210 -12.26 -6.76 12.06
N ILE A 211 -11.06 -7.33 12.10
CA ILE A 211 -10.41 -7.89 10.93
C ILE A 211 -10.81 -9.34 10.66
N GLY A 212 -11.62 -9.98 11.51
CA GLY A 212 -11.95 -11.40 11.46
C GLY A 212 -10.77 -12.31 11.83
N ASP A 213 -10.98 -13.63 11.72
CA ASP A 213 -9.93 -14.61 12.00
C ASP A 213 -8.86 -14.62 10.88
N VAL A 214 -7.60 -14.67 11.29
CA VAL A 214 -6.41 -14.77 10.41
C VAL A 214 -5.57 -16.01 10.73
N SER A 215 -6.05 -16.90 11.60
CA SER A 215 -5.33 -18.10 12.06
C SER A 215 -4.95 -19.01 10.90
N GLU A 216 -5.85 -19.25 9.95
CA GLU A 216 -5.55 -20.06 8.76
C GLU A 216 -4.43 -19.45 7.90
N ARG A 217 -4.40 -18.12 7.77
CA ARG A 217 -3.35 -17.42 7.01
C ARG A 217 -1.99 -17.50 7.72
N ARG A 218 -1.98 -17.45 9.05
CA ARG A 218 -0.76 -17.66 9.85
C ARG A 218 -0.25 -19.10 9.74
N LEU A 219 -1.13 -20.09 9.86
CA LEU A 219 -0.78 -21.50 9.68
C LEU A 219 -0.22 -21.79 8.28
N LEU A 220 -0.81 -21.18 7.24
CA LEU A 220 -0.31 -21.24 5.87
C LEU A 220 1.11 -20.67 5.77
N ARG A 221 1.34 -19.47 6.34
CA ARG A 221 2.66 -18.83 6.35
C ARG A 221 3.71 -19.72 7.02
N ASP A 222 3.38 -20.32 8.16
CA ASP A 222 4.26 -21.21 8.91
C ASP A 222 4.53 -22.51 8.14
N GLY A 223 3.49 -23.12 7.57
CA GLY A 223 3.58 -24.36 6.80
C GLY A 223 4.43 -24.23 5.53
N LEU A 224 4.41 -23.06 4.88
CA LEU A 224 5.23 -22.74 3.72
C LEU A 224 6.66 -22.30 4.09
N GLN A 225 6.98 -22.17 5.39
CA GLN A 225 8.29 -21.72 5.88
C GLN A 225 8.71 -20.37 5.28
N CYS A 226 7.77 -19.43 5.19
CA CYS A 226 8.02 -18.14 4.55
C CYS A 226 9.02 -17.30 5.33
N ARG A 227 9.78 -16.48 4.60
CA ARG A 227 10.78 -15.55 5.16
C ARG A 227 10.10 -14.43 5.99
N PRO A 228 10.84 -13.77 6.90
CA PRO A 228 10.33 -12.59 7.61
C PRO A 228 10.21 -11.37 6.69
N PHE A 229 9.31 -10.44 6.99
CA PHE A 229 9.07 -9.23 6.19
C PHE A 229 10.30 -8.32 6.08
N ARG A 230 11.16 -8.31 7.10
CA ARG A 230 12.47 -7.63 7.03
C ARG A 230 13.30 -8.09 5.84
N TRP A 231 13.22 -9.37 5.46
CA TRP A 231 13.90 -9.88 4.27
C TRP A 231 13.30 -9.28 2.99
N PHE A 232 11.98 -9.11 2.92
CA PHE A 232 11.30 -8.49 1.78
C PHE A 232 11.78 -7.05 1.56
N LEU A 233 11.78 -6.22 2.61
CA LEU A 233 12.27 -4.84 2.51
C LEU A 233 13.75 -4.77 2.12
N LYS A 234 14.58 -5.69 2.62
CA LYS A 234 16.01 -5.70 2.32
C LYS A 234 16.36 -6.20 0.92
N ASN A 235 15.56 -7.09 0.32
CA ASN A 235 15.94 -7.81 -0.89
C ASN A 235 15.01 -7.57 -2.08
N ILE A 236 13.78 -7.15 -1.84
CA ILE A 236 12.72 -7.02 -2.85
C ILE A 236 12.30 -5.56 -3.00
N TYR A 237 11.96 -4.88 -1.90
CA TYR A 237 11.46 -3.51 -1.93
C TYR A 237 12.36 -2.55 -1.15
N THR A 238 13.59 -2.38 -1.66
CA THR A 238 14.67 -1.63 -0.99
C THR A 238 14.44 -0.13 -0.90
N GLU A 239 13.58 0.39 -1.76
CA GLU A 239 13.24 1.80 -1.89
C GLU A 239 12.12 2.21 -0.94
N MET A 240 11.39 1.24 -0.36
CA MET A 240 10.29 1.52 0.58
C MET A 240 10.84 2.17 1.85
N ARG A 241 10.36 3.38 2.16
CA ARG A 241 10.81 4.14 3.32
C ARG A 241 10.21 3.57 4.60
N THR A 242 11.00 3.43 5.66
CA THR A 242 10.52 2.97 6.97
C THR A 242 10.58 4.09 8.02
N TYR A 243 9.58 4.16 8.88
CA TYR A 243 9.49 5.11 10.01
C TYR A 243 9.75 4.44 11.36
N ALA A 244 10.88 3.75 11.49
CA ALA A 244 11.22 2.99 12.69
C ALA A 244 11.51 3.88 13.92
N ASP A 245 11.75 5.17 13.71
CA ASP A 245 12.00 6.18 14.74
C ASP A 245 10.73 6.88 15.23
N ALA A 246 9.55 6.57 14.67
CA ALA A 246 8.28 7.09 15.14
C ALA A 246 7.96 6.54 16.55
N VAL A 247 7.80 7.43 17.52
CA VAL A 247 7.47 7.10 18.92
C VAL A 247 6.00 7.35 19.26
N ALA A 248 5.35 8.22 18.51
CA ALA A 248 3.92 8.49 18.61
C ALA A 248 3.35 8.93 17.27
N TYR A 249 2.07 8.66 17.06
CA TYR A 249 1.32 9.14 15.90
C TYR A 249 -0.14 9.37 16.30
N GLY A 250 -0.86 10.17 15.52
CA GLY A 250 -2.24 10.52 15.81
C GLY A 250 -2.64 11.85 15.22
N GLU A 251 -3.62 12.49 15.85
CA GLU A 251 -3.98 13.89 15.61
C GLU A 251 -3.36 14.78 16.70
N LEU A 252 -2.93 15.99 16.32
CA LEU A 252 -2.49 17.00 17.28
C LEU A 252 -3.62 17.98 17.58
N ARG A 253 -4.33 17.76 18.68
CA ARG A 253 -5.50 18.54 19.12
C ARG A 253 -5.12 19.76 19.94
N ASN A 254 -5.80 20.88 19.70
CA ASN A 254 -5.65 22.07 20.52
C ASN A 254 -6.42 21.91 21.84
N SER A 255 -5.75 22.05 22.97
CA SER A 255 -6.39 21.88 24.30
C SER A 255 -7.37 22.99 24.67
N LEU A 256 -7.22 24.20 24.12
CA LEU A 256 -8.12 25.34 24.34
C LEU A 256 -9.34 25.29 23.40
N ARG A 257 -9.19 24.63 22.25
CA ARG A 257 -10.22 24.43 21.24
C ARG A 257 -10.21 22.97 20.78
N PRO A 258 -10.80 22.05 21.57
CA PRO A 258 -10.73 20.60 21.33
C PRO A 258 -11.34 20.14 19.99
N ASP A 259 -12.13 21.00 19.37
CA ASP A 259 -12.69 20.82 18.03
C ASP A 259 -11.68 21.08 16.90
N LEU A 260 -10.53 21.68 17.21
CA LEU A 260 -9.49 22.05 16.25
C LEU A 260 -8.24 21.17 16.36
N CYS A 261 -7.82 20.66 15.22
CA CYS A 261 -6.62 19.86 15.02
C CYS A 261 -5.61 20.61 14.13
N VAL A 262 -4.33 20.32 14.32
CA VAL A 262 -3.31 20.74 13.34
C VAL A 262 -3.54 19.98 12.04
N ASP A 263 -3.58 20.72 10.94
CA ASP A 263 -3.78 20.21 9.59
C ASP A 263 -2.66 20.74 8.69
N GLN A 264 -2.26 19.92 7.71
CA GLN A 264 -1.30 20.27 6.67
C GLN A 264 -1.68 21.56 5.92
N GLY A 265 -2.98 21.82 5.75
CA GLY A 265 -3.50 22.93 4.97
C GLY A 265 -3.22 22.76 3.46
N PRO A 266 -3.46 23.82 2.68
CA PRO A 266 -3.16 23.83 1.24
C PRO A 266 -1.68 23.58 0.96
N ASP A 267 -1.38 22.67 0.04
CA ASP A 267 -0.02 22.28 -0.29
C ASP A 267 0.87 23.42 -0.82
N THR A 268 0.27 24.43 -1.43
CA THR A 268 0.97 25.58 -2.02
C THR A 268 1.60 26.49 -0.98
N ASP A 269 1.05 26.51 0.23
CA ASP A 269 1.37 27.55 1.21
C ASP A 269 2.45 27.10 2.18
N ASN A 270 2.64 25.78 2.33
CA ASN A 270 3.60 25.18 3.28
C ASN A 270 3.44 25.76 4.70
N ILE A 271 2.21 26.12 5.06
CA ILE A 271 1.84 26.69 6.35
C ILE A 271 0.79 25.75 6.96
N PRO A 272 1.10 25.10 8.09
CA PRO A 272 0.10 24.29 8.77
C PRO A 272 -0.99 25.21 9.35
N ILE A 273 -2.22 24.72 9.35
CA ILE A 273 -3.38 25.45 9.86
C ILE A 273 -4.00 24.72 11.06
N LEU A 274 -4.89 25.41 11.77
CA LEU A 274 -5.84 24.75 12.66
C LEU A 274 -7.15 24.59 11.90
N TYR A 275 -7.67 23.37 11.85
CA TYR A 275 -8.92 23.03 11.16
C TYR A 275 -9.78 22.11 12.02
N LEU A 276 -11.06 21.96 11.66
CA LEU A 276 -11.95 21.03 12.36
C LEU A 276 -11.35 19.62 12.33
N CYS A 277 -11.28 18.96 13.49
CA CYS A 277 -10.79 17.59 13.57
C CYS A 277 -11.69 16.67 12.74
N HIS A 278 -11.12 16.06 11.70
CA HIS A 278 -11.82 15.16 10.78
C HIS A 278 -11.09 13.83 10.58
N GLY A 279 -9.87 13.66 11.10
CA GLY A 279 -9.14 12.39 11.09
C GLY A 279 -8.77 11.87 9.71
N MET A 280 -8.69 12.76 8.72
CA MET A 280 -8.17 12.41 7.39
C MET A 280 -6.66 12.64 7.36
N THR A 281 -6.00 12.09 6.34
CA THR A 281 -4.53 12.03 6.26
C THR A 281 -3.81 13.37 6.41
N SER A 282 -4.43 14.50 6.04
CA SER A 282 -3.87 15.86 6.25
C SER A 282 -3.67 16.23 7.72
N GLN A 283 -4.34 15.54 8.65
CA GLN A 283 -4.25 15.74 10.11
C GLN A 283 -3.41 14.67 10.80
N ASN A 284 -2.87 13.70 10.05
CA ASN A 284 -2.00 12.70 10.63
C ASN A 284 -0.67 13.35 11.02
N VAL A 285 -0.28 13.14 12.26
CA VAL A 285 0.96 13.65 12.85
C VAL A 285 1.80 12.48 13.32
N TYR A 286 3.10 12.53 13.05
CA TYR A 286 4.07 11.52 13.49
C TYR A 286 5.20 12.21 14.24
N TYR A 287 5.44 11.79 15.47
CA TYR A 287 6.50 12.29 16.33
C TYR A 287 7.65 11.30 16.38
N SER A 288 8.85 11.74 16.00
CA SER A 288 10.04 10.88 16.01
C SER A 288 10.82 10.98 17.33
N SER A 289 11.66 9.97 17.59
CA SER A 289 12.56 9.94 18.75
C SER A 289 13.57 11.10 18.77
N SER A 290 13.80 11.76 17.62
CA SER A 290 14.64 12.96 17.50
C SER A 290 13.89 14.28 17.74
N GLY A 291 12.62 14.20 18.13
CA GLY A 291 11.78 15.36 18.42
C GLY A 291 11.18 16.02 17.18
N GLN A 292 11.18 15.37 16.02
CA GLN A 292 10.62 15.96 14.79
C GLN A 292 9.13 15.61 14.67
N LEU A 293 8.34 16.55 14.17
CA LEU A 293 6.93 16.36 13.86
C LEU A 293 6.74 16.35 12.35
N SER A 294 6.36 15.22 11.78
CA SER A 294 5.89 15.14 10.40
C SER A 294 4.37 15.23 10.37
N ILE A 295 3.82 15.95 9.39
CA ILE A 295 2.37 16.17 9.24
C ILE A 295 1.95 15.77 7.83
N GLY A 296 0.86 15.01 7.71
CA GLY A 296 0.26 14.64 6.44
C GLY A 296 0.53 13.20 6.00
N VAL A 297 0.64 13.03 4.68
CA VAL A 297 0.93 11.73 4.04
C VAL A 297 2.38 11.32 4.32
N LEU A 298 2.58 10.04 4.63
CA LEU A 298 3.90 9.43 4.74
C LEU A 298 4.47 9.13 3.34
N SER A 299 5.63 9.73 3.03
CA SER A 299 6.40 9.51 1.79
C SER A 299 6.76 8.03 1.56
N PRO A 300 6.15 7.34 0.58
CA PRO A 300 6.22 5.88 0.57
C PRO A 300 7.59 5.32 0.20
N THR A 301 8.34 6.00 -0.68
CA THR A 301 9.67 5.59 -1.10
C THR A 301 10.74 6.66 -0.84
N ILE A 302 12.00 6.27 -0.95
CA ILE A 302 13.13 7.20 -0.88
C ILE A 302 13.28 8.08 -2.13
N ASP A 303 12.67 7.68 -3.24
CA ASP A 303 12.69 8.42 -4.51
C ASP A 303 11.53 9.43 -4.62
N ASP A 304 10.51 9.31 -3.77
CA ASP A 304 9.45 10.30 -3.62
C ASP A 304 9.93 11.55 -2.85
N ASN A 305 9.18 12.64 -2.96
CA ASN A 305 9.38 13.83 -2.12
C ASN A 305 9.39 13.43 -0.64
N ASP A 306 10.27 14.08 0.14
CA ASP A 306 10.42 13.76 1.55
C ASP A 306 9.18 14.14 2.37
N ASN A 307 9.06 13.58 3.57
CA ASN A 307 8.03 13.97 4.52
C ASN A 307 8.12 15.47 4.83
N LYS A 308 6.96 16.11 5.04
CA LYS A 308 6.90 17.49 5.52
C LYS A 308 7.00 17.54 7.05
N CYS A 309 8.05 18.17 7.55
CA CYS A 309 8.27 18.42 8.97
C CYS A 309 7.79 19.81 9.39
N LEU A 310 7.28 19.92 10.60
CA LEU A 310 7.01 21.20 11.26
C LEU A 310 8.32 21.89 11.63
N VAL A 311 8.51 23.12 11.18
CA VAL A 311 9.72 23.91 11.36
C VAL A 311 9.37 25.32 11.85
N ASP A 312 10.13 25.82 12.83
CA ASP A 312 10.09 27.24 13.21
C ASP A 312 10.95 28.07 12.25
N VAL A 313 10.28 28.94 11.48
CA VAL A 313 10.91 29.94 10.60
C VAL A 313 10.59 31.33 11.15
N ASN A 314 11.54 31.91 11.90
CA ASN A 314 11.43 33.25 12.48
C ASN A 314 10.20 33.45 13.38
N GLY A 315 9.90 32.48 14.24
CA GLY A 315 8.77 32.49 15.17
C GLY A 315 7.45 32.06 14.54
N ARG A 316 7.47 31.50 13.32
CA ARG A 316 6.26 31.07 12.61
C ARG A 316 6.40 29.60 12.15
N PRO A 317 5.37 28.77 12.38
CA PRO A 317 5.39 27.38 11.93
C PRO A 317 5.31 27.30 10.41
N ARG A 318 6.10 26.40 9.83
CA ARG A 318 6.11 26.03 8.40
C ARG A 318 6.21 24.53 8.24
N LEU A 319 5.75 24.03 7.10
CA LEU A 319 5.93 22.65 6.67
C LEU A 319 6.98 22.61 5.56
N LEU A 320 8.12 22.01 5.84
CA LEU A 320 9.21 21.87 4.89
C LEU A 320 9.68 20.43 4.85
N GLU A 321 10.26 20.00 3.73
CA GLU A 321 10.89 18.67 3.63
C GLU A 321 11.87 18.45 4.79
N CYS A 322 11.71 17.34 5.52
CA CYS A 322 12.48 17.05 6.73
C CYS A 322 13.99 17.07 6.47
N SER A 323 14.44 16.44 5.39
CA SER A 323 15.83 16.41 4.94
C SER A 323 16.34 17.81 4.58
N HIS A 324 15.54 18.63 3.89
CA HIS A 324 15.90 20.02 3.59
C HIS A 324 16.11 20.81 4.88
N ALA A 325 15.14 20.77 5.80
CA ALA A 325 15.21 21.48 7.07
C ALA A 325 16.41 21.04 7.92
N LYS A 326 16.67 19.72 7.96
CA LYS A 326 17.84 19.13 8.65
C LYS A 326 19.16 19.59 8.03
N ASN A 327 19.28 19.54 6.70
CA ASN A 327 20.49 19.97 5.98
C ASN A 327 20.79 21.46 6.15
N LYS A 328 19.74 22.29 6.23
CA LYS A 328 19.83 23.73 6.50
C LYS A 328 19.95 24.06 7.99
N ARG A 329 20.00 23.07 8.88
CA ARG A 329 20.08 23.23 10.35
C ARG A 329 18.98 24.15 10.89
N MET A 330 17.77 24.01 10.35
CA MET A 330 16.61 24.78 10.79
C MET A 330 16.10 24.28 12.15
N LYS A 331 15.20 25.04 12.78
CA LYS A 331 14.59 24.64 14.06
C LYS A 331 13.42 23.68 13.81
N LEU A 332 13.70 22.38 13.80
CA LEU A 332 12.69 21.34 13.56
C LEU A 332 12.46 20.37 14.74
N SER A 333 13.11 20.61 15.88
CA SER A 333 12.94 19.81 17.09
C SER A 333 11.92 20.44 18.03
N TRP A 334 10.94 19.64 18.42
CA TRP A 334 9.81 19.98 19.29
C TRP A 334 9.83 19.08 20.52
N LEU A 335 9.68 19.68 21.69
CA LEU A 335 9.61 18.96 22.97
C LEU A 335 8.16 18.95 23.47
N PHE A 336 7.62 17.76 23.71
CA PHE A 336 6.36 17.61 24.42
C PHE A 336 6.63 17.53 25.91
N THR A 337 6.09 18.50 26.66
CA THR A 337 6.09 18.47 28.12
C THR A 337 4.74 17.98 28.60
N GLN A 338 4.74 16.95 29.45
CA GLN A 338 3.53 16.53 30.14
C GLN A 338 3.19 17.61 31.18
N VAL A 339 2.18 18.43 30.86
CA VAL A 339 1.63 19.38 31.83
C VAL A 339 0.54 18.66 32.58
N TYR A 340 0.76 18.36 33.86
CA TYR A 340 -0.31 17.92 34.74
C TYR A 340 -1.29 19.08 34.91
N LEU A 341 -2.41 19.04 34.21
CA LEU A 341 -3.55 19.89 34.54
C LEU A 341 -4.04 19.42 35.91
N LEU A 342 -3.67 20.17 36.96
CA LEU A 342 -4.32 20.04 38.27
C LEU A 342 -5.84 20.12 38.04
N PRO A 343 -6.65 19.23 38.65
CA PRO A 343 -8.09 19.32 38.52
C PRO A 343 -8.50 20.71 39.01
N THR A 344 -9.11 21.48 38.12
CA THR A 344 -9.75 22.74 38.47
C THR A 344 -10.77 22.42 39.55
N ILE A 345 -10.48 22.80 40.78
CA ILE A 345 -11.46 22.76 41.88
C ILE A 345 -12.62 23.62 41.38
N PRO A 346 -13.82 23.05 41.21
CA PRO A 346 -14.98 23.86 40.84
C PRO A 346 -15.27 24.75 42.05
N PHE A 347 -14.99 26.05 41.93
CA PHE A 347 -15.59 27.03 42.82
C PHE A 347 -17.10 26.95 42.59
N LYS A 348 -17.80 26.32 43.55
CA LYS A 348 -19.25 26.44 43.72
C LYS A 348 -19.53 27.73 44.48
N ALA A 349 -20.34 28.58 43.84
CA ALA A 349 -21.06 29.76 44.33
C ALA A 349 -20.22 30.90 44.94
#